data_AF-A0A136Q7U7-F1
#
_entry.id   AF-A0A136Q7U7-F1
#
_cell.length_a   1.000
_cell.length_b   1.000
_cell.length_c   1.000
_cell.angle_alpha   90.00
_cell.angle_beta   90.00
_cell.angle_gamma   90.00
#
_symmetry.space_group_name_H-M   'P 1'
#
loop_
_entity.id
_entity.type
_entity.pdbx_description
1 polymer ?
#
loop_
_entity_poly.entity_id
_entity_poly.type
_entity_poly.pdbx_seq_one_letter_code
_entity_poly.pdbx_strand_id
1 'polypeptide(L)'
;MKVNKSELDQLVKSAIGQTTVYNGGTPKFADDSSIGDAKSLIGKVTPPPLKRFKITVERVEGTCVARHAEGETFYVEGDKTPEGICIPAFSGLLPYINAMICNADFWWEPVKGKIRLGCPDPDNHVTFSIEEV
;
A
#
# COMPACT_ATOMS: atom_id res chain seq x y z
N MET A 1 18.39 23.52 -35.46
CA MET A 1 18.94 24.29 -34.32
C MET A 1 20.14 23.52 -33.80
N LYS A 2 21.37 24.01 -34.04
CA LYS A 2 22.59 23.32 -33.58
C LYS A 2 22.84 23.76 -32.15
N VAL A 3 22.53 22.90 -31.18
CA VAL A 3 22.80 23.18 -29.78
C VAL A 3 24.31 23.09 -29.58
N ASN A 4 24.93 24.19 -29.15
CA ASN A 4 26.35 24.21 -28.87
C ASN A 4 26.59 23.43 -27.58
N LYS A 5 27.35 22.34 -27.69
CA LYS A 5 27.66 21.44 -26.57
C LYS A 5 28.26 22.18 -25.37
N SER A 6 29.03 23.24 -25.61
CA SER A 6 29.61 24.03 -24.52
C SER A 6 28.58 24.84 -23.73
N GLU A 7 27.54 25.35 -24.38
CA GLU A 7 26.44 26.06 -23.71
C GLU A 7 25.57 25.09 -22.92
N LEU A 8 25.32 23.89 -23.47
CA LEU A 8 24.59 22.84 -22.76
C LEU A 8 25.36 22.38 -21.52
N ASP A 9 26.67 22.19 -21.63
CA ASP A 9 27.53 21.80 -20.50
C ASP A 9 27.59 22.89 -19.42
N GLN A 10 27.54 24.17 -19.79
CA GLN A 10 27.47 25.29 -18.84
C GLN A 10 26.11 25.36 -18.15
N LEU A 11 25.01 25.18 -18.89
CA LEU A 11 23.65 25.13 -18.35
C LEU A 11 23.50 23.99 -17.35
N VAL A 12 23.98 22.79 -17.69
CA VAL A 12 23.97 21.60 -16.81
C VAL A 12 24.76 21.87 -15.52
N LYS A 13 25.94 22.47 -15.61
CA LYS A 13 26.75 22.84 -14.42
C LYS A 13 26.11 23.92 -13.55
N SER A 14 25.27 24.77 -14.12
CA SER A 14 24.56 25.82 -13.38
C SER A 14 23.26 25.34 -12.74
N ALA A 15 22.57 24.38 -13.37
CA ALA A 15 21.30 23.84 -12.91
C ALA A 15 21.46 22.76 -11.85
N ILE A 16 22.52 21.96 -11.95
CA ILE A 16 22.90 20.97 -10.95
C ILE A 16 23.93 21.68 -10.08
N GLY A 17 23.49 22.31 -8.97
CA GLY A 17 24.42 22.88 -7.99
C GLY A 17 25.52 21.88 -7.61
N GLN A 18 26.64 22.36 -7.05
CA GLN A 18 27.86 21.58 -6.74
C GLN A 18 27.53 20.11 -6.46
N THR A 19 27.84 19.24 -7.43
CA THR A 19 27.68 17.81 -7.26
C THR A 19 28.55 17.41 -6.09
N THR A 20 27.93 17.15 -4.93
CA THR A 20 28.59 16.44 -3.84
C THR A 20 28.82 15.03 -4.36
N VAL A 21 29.97 14.84 -4.99
CA VAL A 21 30.47 13.52 -5.33
C VAL A 21 30.60 12.78 -4.01
N TYR A 22 29.77 11.76 -3.82
CA TYR A 22 29.88 10.88 -2.68
C TYR A 22 31.22 10.16 -2.77
N ASN A 23 32.20 10.60 -1.99
CA ASN A 23 33.59 10.12 -2.01
C ASN A 23 33.74 8.73 -1.35
N GLY A 24 32.90 7.76 -1.74
CA GLY A 24 33.10 6.34 -1.43
C GLY A 24 33.23 5.97 0.05
N GLY A 25 32.77 6.82 0.98
CA GLY A 25 32.68 6.45 2.38
C GLY A 25 31.64 5.35 2.57
N THR A 26 31.77 4.51 3.59
CA THR A 26 30.63 3.72 4.07
C THR A 26 29.55 4.69 4.54
N PRO A 27 28.26 4.51 4.17
CA PRO A 27 27.19 5.32 4.75
C PRO A 27 27.26 5.16 6.26
N LYS A 28 27.53 6.27 6.97
CA LYS A 28 27.39 6.30 8.43
C LYS A 28 25.89 6.37 8.68
N PHE A 29 25.28 5.21 8.95
CA PHE A 29 23.97 5.18 9.58
C PHE A 29 24.08 5.94 10.91
N ALA A 30 23.02 6.65 11.27
CA ALA A 30 22.95 7.31 12.57
C ALA A 30 23.29 6.26 13.64
N ASP A 31 24.21 6.61 14.54
CA ASP A 31 24.51 5.70 15.64
C ASP A 31 23.26 5.53 16.51
N ASP A 32 23.07 4.34 17.08
CA ASP A 32 21.91 4.08 17.94
C ASP A 32 21.91 5.01 19.17
N SER A 33 23.05 5.62 19.52
CA SER A 33 23.15 6.65 20.58
C SER A 33 22.47 7.98 20.24
N SER A 34 22.16 8.24 18.97
CA SER A 34 21.38 9.39 18.52
C SER A 34 19.87 9.13 18.50
N ILE A 35 19.45 7.86 18.63
CA ILE A 35 18.06 7.45 18.71
C ILE A 35 17.64 7.53 20.18
N GLY A 36 16.83 8.53 20.53
CA GLY A 36 16.32 8.68 21.90
C GLY A 36 15.48 7.48 22.34
N ASP A 37 15.33 7.29 23.66
CA ASP A 37 14.56 6.18 24.23
C ASP A 37 13.13 6.14 23.68
N ALA A 38 12.71 4.96 23.20
CA ALA A 38 11.37 4.74 22.68
C ALA A 38 10.34 4.95 23.80
N LYS A 39 9.59 6.06 23.73
CA LYS A 39 8.48 6.31 24.65
C LYS A 39 7.27 5.51 24.21
N SER A 40 6.76 4.67 25.12
CA SER A 40 5.49 3.98 24.89
C SER A 40 4.36 4.98 24.63
N LEU A 41 3.60 4.70 23.57
CA LEU A 41 2.39 5.43 23.19
C LEU A 41 1.11 4.73 23.67
N ILE A 42 1.23 3.58 24.33
CA ILE A 42 0.08 2.83 24.88
C ILE A 42 -0.69 3.73 25.85
N GLY A 43 -1.99 3.90 25.62
CA GLY A 43 -2.87 4.76 26.42
C GLY A 43 -2.74 6.27 26.15
N LYS A 44 -1.83 6.70 25.27
CA LYS A 44 -1.69 8.11 24.85
C LYS A 44 -2.36 8.41 23.52
N VAL A 45 -2.64 7.36 22.74
CA VAL A 45 -3.34 7.45 21.46
C VAL A 45 -4.59 6.59 21.54
N THR A 46 -5.70 7.12 21.06
CA THR A 46 -6.92 6.36 20.83
C THR A 46 -6.72 5.49 19.59
N PRO A 47 -6.80 4.15 19.71
CA PRO A 47 -6.75 3.28 18.55
C PRO A 47 -7.96 3.56 17.65
N PRO A 48 -7.82 3.36 16.33
CA PRO A 48 -8.96 3.45 15.42
C PRO A 48 -10.06 2.46 15.83
N PRO A 49 -11.33 2.76 15.52
CA PRO A 49 -12.45 1.89 15.88
C PRO A 49 -12.28 0.52 15.22
N LEU A 50 -12.55 -0.54 15.97
CA LEU A 50 -12.58 -1.89 15.43
C LEU A 50 -13.86 -2.05 14.61
N LYS A 51 -13.69 -2.24 13.31
CA LYS A 51 -14.78 -2.53 12.38
C LYS A 51 -14.67 -3.95 11.87
N ARG A 52 -15.78 -4.46 11.33
CA ARG A 52 -15.84 -5.76 10.69
C ARG A 52 -16.06 -5.56 9.19
N PHE A 53 -15.30 -6.30 8.39
CA PHE A 53 -15.43 -6.29 6.95
C PHE A 53 -15.65 -7.69 6.43
N LYS A 54 -16.49 -7.79 5.41
CA LYS A 54 -16.69 -9.00 4.62
C LYS A 54 -16.04 -8.80 3.27
N ILE A 55 -15.11 -9.69 2.93
CA ILE A 55 -14.47 -9.78 1.63
C ILE A 55 -15.15 -10.92 0.86
N THR A 56 -15.64 -10.66 -0.35
CA THR A 56 -16.28 -11.66 -1.21
C THR A 56 -15.55 -11.73 -2.54
N VAL A 57 -15.26 -12.93 -3.02
CA VAL A 57 -14.72 -13.16 -4.37
C VAL A 57 -15.86 -12.99 -5.38
N GLU A 58 -15.86 -11.89 -6.15
CA GLU A 58 -16.91 -11.62 -7.13
C GLU A 58 -16.64 -12.29 -8.48
N ARG A 59 -15.37 -12.34 -8.89
CA ARG A 59 -14.98 -12.87 -10.21
C ARG A 59 -13.57 -13.46 -10.18
N VAL A 60 -13.37 -14.58 -10.86
CA VAL A 60 -12.05 -15.18 -11.09
C VAL A 60 -11.77 -15.29 -12.59
N GLU A 61 -10.77 -14.57 -13.07
CA GLU A 61 -10.29 -14.62 -14.44
C GLU A 61 -8.96 -15.39 -14.50
N GLY A 62 -8.87 -16.40 -15.36
CA GLY A 62 -7.68 -17.25 -15.46
C GLY A 62 -7.61 -18.32 -14.38
N THR A 63 -6.41 -18.62 -13.90
CA THR A 63 -6.16 -19.68 -12.90
C THR A 63 -5.55 -19.08 -11.64
N CYS A 64 -6.36 -18.92 -10.60
CA CYS A 64 -5.85 -18.47 -9.30
C CYS A 64 -4.95 -19.54 -8.67
N VAL A 65 -3.67 -19.21 -8.42
CA VAL A 65 -2.70 -20.13 -7.76
C VAL A 65 -3.14 -20.50 -6.34
N ALA A 66 -3.80 -19.56 -5.64
CA ALA A 66 -4.36 -19.77 -4.31
C ALA A 66 -5.70 -20.54 -4.33
N ARG A 67 -6.23 -20.86 -5.52
CA ARG A 67 -7.48 -21.62 -5.74
C ARG A 67 -8.73 -20.98 -5.13
N HIS A 68 -8.75 -19.65 -5.07
CA HIS A 68 -9.97 -18.92 -4.71
C HIS A 68 -11.08 -19.17 -5.74
N ALA A 69 -12.31 -19.29 -5.24
CA ALA A 69 -13.49 -19.55 -6.06
C ALA A 69 -14.50 -18.41 -5.95
N GLU A 70 -15.27 -18.17 -7.02
CA GLU A 70 -16.34 -17.18 -7.01
C GLU A 70 -17.36 -17.50 -5.90
N GLY A 71 -17.76 -16.47 -5.15
CA GLY A 71 -18.66 -16.59 -4.01
C GLY A 71 -17.97 -16.94 -2.68
N GLU A 72 -16.66 -17.24 -2.67
CA GLU A 72 -15.91 -17.43 -1.42
C GLU A 72 -15.89 -16.13 -0.60
N THR A 73 -16.01 -16.26 0.72
CA THR A 73 -16.08 -15.11 1.64
C THR A 73 -15.07 -15.22 2.77
N PHE A 74 -14.44 -14.10 3.11
CA PHE A 74 -13.52 -13.93 4.24
C PHE A 74 -14.00 -12.81 5.15
N TYR A 75 -13.72 -12.92 6.44
CA TYR A 75 -14.10 -11.90 7.43
C TYR A 75 -12.86 -11.30 8.06
N VAL A 76 -12.76 -9.98 8.03
CA VAL A 76 -11.75 -9.22 8.75
C VAL A 76 -12.39 -8.69 10.03
N GLU A 77 -11.85 -9.12 11.17
CA GLU A 77 -12.37 -8.77 12.49
C GLU A 77 -11.35 -7.90 13.23
N GLY A 78 -11.63 -6.60 13.32
CA GLY A 78 -10.80 -5.67 14.07
C GLY A 78 -9.37 -5.56 13.52
N ASP A 79 -8.40 -6.00 14.31
CA ASP A 79 -6.96 -5.96 14.02
C ASP A 79 -6.39 -7.29 13.50
N LYS A 80 -7.25 -8.28 13.23
CA LYS A 80 -6.83 -9.61 12.80
C LYS A 80 -6.88 -9.78 11.29
N THR A 81 -5.84 -10.41 10.77
CA THR A 81 -5.81 -10.86 9.38
C THR A 81 -6.80 -12.00 9.16
N PRO A 82 -7.61 -11.97 8.09
CA PRO A 82 -8.51 -13.07 7.75
C PRO A 82 -7.72 -14.33 7.41
N GLU A 83 -8.24 -15.48 7.83
CA GLU A 83 -7.70 -16.78 7.42
C GLU A 83 -8.15 -17.13 5.99
N GLY A 84 -7.34 -17.91 5.28
CA GLY A 84 -7.68 -18.46 3.96
C GLY A 84 -7.35 -17.57 2.76
N ILE A 85 -7.33 -16.24 2.90
CA ILE A 85 -6.92 -15.34 1.80
C ILE A 85 -5.40 -15.39 1.56
N CYS A 86 -4.97 -15.32 0.31
CA CYS A 86 -3.53 -15.26 0.01
C CYS A 86 -2.90 -13.91 0.39
N ILE A 87 -1.63 -13.94 0.83
CA ILE A 87 -0.89 -12.74 1.26
C ILE A 87 -0.84 -11.64 0.18
N PRO A 88 -0.57 -11.94 -1.11
CA PRO A 88 -0.54 -10.91 -2.14
C PRO A 88 -1.87 -10.19 -2.29
N ALA A 89 -2.99 -10.93 -2.35
CA ALA A 89 -4.31 -10.33 -2.41
C ALA A 89 -4.55 -9.45 -1.18
N PHE A 90 -4.35 -10.00 0.03
CA PHE A 90 -4.57 -9.23 1.26
C PHE A 90 -3.72 -7.96 1.34
N SER A 91 -2.46 -8.01 0.89
CA SER A 91 -1.58 -6.84 0.87
C SER A 91 -2.10 -5.72 -0.04
N GLY A 92 -2.77 -6.06 -1.14
CA GLY A 92 -3.43 -5.09 -2.03
C GLY A 92 -4.75 -4.54 -1.47
N LEU A 93 -5.49 -5.35 -0.71
CA LEU A 93 -6.76 -4.95 -0.09
C LEU A 93 -6.56 -4.09 1.18
N LEU A 94 -5.51 -4.36 1.95
CA LEU A 94 -5.27 -3.78 3.27
C LEU A 94 -5.28 -2.24 3.33
N PRO A 95 -4.67 -1.49 2.38
CA PRO A 95 -4.71 -0.03 2.40
C PRO A 95 -6.13 0.53 2.33
N TYR A 96 -7.02 -0.13 1.57
CA TYR A 96 -8.41 0.27 1.42
C TYR A 96 -9.24 -0.11 2.64
N ILE A 97 -9.00 -1.28 3.23
CA ILE A 97 -9.60 -1.68 4.51
C ILE A 97 -9.25 -0.64 5.58
N ASN A 98 -7.98 -0.24 5.68
CA ASN A 98 -7.53 0.79 6.63
C ASN A 98 -8.19 2.15 6.37
N ALA A 99 -8.40 2.53 5.11
CA ALA A 99 -9.13 3.74 4.77
C ALA A 99 -10.60 3.65 5.23
N MET A 100 -11.27 2.51 5.01
CA MET A 100 -12.66 2.30 5.45
C MET A 100 -12.81 2.22 6.98
N ILE A 101 -11.80 1.75 7.70
CA ILE A 101 -11.72 1.86 9.17
C ILE A 101 -11.87 3.32 9.60
N CYS A 102 -11.27 4.24 8.85
CA CYS A 102 -11.38 5.68 9.04
C CYS A 102 -12.61 6.32 8.36
N ASN A 103 -13.63 5.54 7.99
CA ASN A 103 -14.84 5.99 7.29
C ASN A 103 -14.57 6.66 5.93
N ALA A 104 -13.54 6.23 5.20
CA ALA A 104 -13.32 6.69 3.83
C ALA A 104 -14.41 6.17 2.88
N ASP A 105 -14.87 7.04 2.00
CA ASP A 105 -15.74 6.72 0.87
C ASP A 105 -14.96 6.85 -0.44
N PHE A 106 -15.21 5.95 -1.40
CA PHE A 106 -14.55 5.95 -2.70
C PHE A 106 -15.49 6.47 -3.78
N TRP A 107 -15.15 7.61 -4.39
CA TRP A 107 -16.01 8.32 -5.34
C TRP A 107 -16.28 7.57 -6.65
N TRP A 108 -15.44 6.58 -6.99
CA TRP A 108 -15.59 5.75 -8.18
C TRP A 108 -16.46 4.51 -7.97
N GLU A 109 -16.82 4.18 -6.74
CA GLU A 109 -17.70 3.04 -6.46
C GLU A 109 -19.17 3.47 -6.43
N PRO A 110 -20.09 2.61 -6.92
CA PRO A 110 -21.50 2.95 -6.99
C PRO A 110 -22.20 2.89 -5.62
N VAL A 111 -21.63 2.17 -4.65
CA VAL A 111 -22.23 1.92 -3.33
C VAL A 111 -21.27 2.41 -2.25
N LYS A 112 -21.74 3.31 -1.37
CA LYS A 112 -20.96 3.77 -0.21
C LYS A 112 -20.66 2.62 0.74
N GLY A 113 -19.45 2.60 1.30
CA GLY A 113 -18.99 1.51 2.18
C GLY A 113 -18.73 0.17 1.47
N LYS A 114 -18.75 0.14 0.13
CA LYS A 114 -18.36 -1.01 -0.68
C LYS A 114 -17.24 -0.61 -1.64
N ILE A 115 -16.23 -1.47 -1.79
CA ILE A 115 -15.17 -1.30 -2.79
C ILE A 115 -14.85 -2.62 -3.49
N ARG A 116 -14.54 -2.55 -4.79
CA ARG A 116 -14.07 -3.67 -5.59
C ARG A 116 -12.62 -3.46 -5.98
N LEU A 117 -11.80 -4.48 -5.77
CA LEU A 117 -10.36 -4.44 -5.98
C LEU A 117 -9.89 -5.72 -6.64
N GLY A 118 -8.92 -5.61 -7.54
CA GLY A 118 -8.28 -6.76 -8.17
C GLY A 118 -7.12 -7.31 -7.33
N CYS A 119 -6.89 -8.61 -7.44
CA CYS A 119 -5.62 -9.24 -7.07
C CYS A 119 -4.48 -8.54 -7.81
N PRO A 120 -3.33 -8.26 -7.16
CA PRO A 120 -2.16 -7.66 -7.81
C PRO A 120 -1.40 -8.64 -8.75
N ASP A 121 -2.03 -9.75 -9.12
CA ASP A 121 -1.49 -10.71 -10.09
C ASP A 121 -1.71 -10.14 -11.52
N PRO A 122 -0.64 -9.97 -12.32
CA PRO A 122 -0.75 -9.40 -13.66
C PRO A 122 -1.41 -10.33 -14.68
N ASP A 123 -1.39 -11.65 -14.44
CA ASP A 123 -1.83 -12.66 -15.41
C ASP A 123 -3.18 -13.26 -15.02
N ASN A 124 -3.48 -13.41 -13.72
CA ASN A 124 -4.71 -14.03 -13.21
C ASN A 124 -5.47 -13.07 -12.28
N HIS A 125 -6.45 -12.35 -12.84
CA HIS A 125 -7.21 -11.37 -12.08
C HIS A 125 -8.34 -12.00 -11.28
N VAL A 126 -8.26 -11.88 -9.96
CA VAL A 126 -9.39 -12.15 -9.04
C VAL A 126 -9.94 -10.81 -8.57
N THR A 127 -11.24 -10.59 -8.72
CA THR A 127 -11.92 -9.39 -8.21
C THR A 127 -12.55 -9.70 -6.86
N PHE A 128 -12.15 -8.93 -5.84
CA PHE A 128 -12.69 -8.99 -4.49
C PHE A 128 -13.57 -7.78 -4.24
N SER A 129 -14.73 -8.00 -3.63
CA SER A 129 -15.57 -6.96 -3.04
C SER A 129 -15.37 -6.91 -1.55
N ILE A 130 -15.20 -5.73 -0.99
CA ILE A 130 -15.12 -5.49 0.45
C ILE A 130 -16.30 -4.61 0.86
N GLU A 131 -17.02 -5.04 1.89
CA GLU A 131 -18.14 -4.30 2.50
C GLU A 131 -18.01 -4.29 4.03
N GLU A 132 -18.34 -3.17 4.67
CA GLU A 132 -18.48 -3.07 6.13
C GLU A 132 -19.76 -3.79 6.58
N VAL A 133 -19.69 -4.60 7.65
CA VAL A 133 -20.79 -5.43 8.17
C VAL A 133 -21.03 -5.26 9.67
#